data_AF-A0A2R8BL68-F1
#
_entry.id   AF-A0A2R8BL68-F1
#
_cell.length_a   1.000
_cell.length_b   1.000
_cell.length_c   1.000
_cell.angle_alpha   90.00
_cell.angle_beta   90.00
_cell.angle_gamma   90.00
#
_symmetry.space_group_name_H-M   'P 1'
#
loop_
_entity.id
_entity.type
_entity.pdbx_description
1 polymer ?
#
loop_
_entity_poly.entity_id
_entity_poly.type
_entity_poly.pdbx_seq_one_letter_code
_entity_poly.pdbx_strand_id
1 'polypeptide(L)'
;MLQIAPEKVAHVIVRARELDAKVSPWDASGDVRDADTILEARSGDATEAELREFIGNLNEDEQASLVAVMWIGRETFGADELEEAIETARLEATSPTADYLMGEPLLADHLENGLDALGISVEDAEKGIL
;
A
#
# COMPACT_ATOMS: atom_id res chain seq x y z
N MET A 1 11.51 14.52 -7.25
CA MET A 1 12.25 13.23 -7.11
C MET A 1 11.57 12.35 -6.06
N LEU A 2 11.48 11.03 -6.24
CA LEU A 2 10.84 10.13 -5.27
C LEU A 2 11.55 10.23 -3.90
N GLN A 3 10.84 10.57 -2.81
CA GLN A 3 11.42 10.69 -1.46
C GLN A 3 11.32 9.39 -0.65
N ILE A 4 10.82 8.32 -1.27
CA ILE A 4 10.77 6.97 -0.69
C ILE A 4 11.60 6.04 -1.55
N ALA A 5 12.30 5.10 -0.90
CA ALA A 5 13.03 4.05 -1.59
C ALA A 5 12.04 3.12 -2.32
N PRO A 6 12.23 2.80 -3.61
CA PRO A 6 11.35 1.90 -4.36
C PRO A 6 11.09 0.56 -3.67
N GLU A 7 12.11 0.03 -2.98
CA GLU A 7 12.05 -1.21 -2.21
C GLU A 7 11.00 -1.15 -1.10
N LYS A 8 10.83 0.01 -0.46
CA LYS A 8 9.79 0.20 0.57
C LYS A 8 8.40 0.22 -0.05
N VAL A 9 8.24 0.78 -1.25
CA VAL A 9 6.97 0.77 -1.98
C VAL A 9 6.62 -0.65 -2.42
N ALA A 10 7.60 -1.40 -2.95
CA ALA A 10 7.44 -2.81 -3.29
C ALA A 10 7.03 -3.65 -2.06
N HIS A 11 7.64 -3.41 -0.89
CA HIS A 11 7.23 -4.08 0.35
C HIS A 11 5.74 -3.84 0.68
N VAL A 12 5.27 -2.59 0.54
CA VAL A 12 3.85 -2.25 0.76
C VAL A 12 2.96 -2.95 -0.26
N ILE A 13 3.35 -3.03 -1.54
CA ILE A 13 2.60 -3.73 -2.59
C ILE A 13 2.40 -5.20 -2.24
N VAL A 14 3.47 -5.91 -1.85
CA VAL A 14 3.39 -7.33 -1.49
C VAL A 14 2.44 -7.55 -0.33
N ARG A 15 2.59 -6.78 0.76
CA ARG A 15 1.73 -6.92 1.94
C ARG A 15 0.27 -6.53 1.66
N ALA A 16 0.04 -5.51 0.85
CA ALA A 16 -1.31 -5.12 0.43
C ALA A 16 -1.96 -6.22 -0.42
N ARG A 17 -1.23 -6.88 -1.33
CA ARG A 17 -1.74 -8.05 -2.08
C ARG A 17 -2.09 -9.22 -1.17
N GLU A 18 -1.27 -9.50 -0.17
CA GLU A 18 -1.55 -10.55 0.82
C GLU A 18 -2.84 -10.27 1.62
N LEU A 19 -3.15 -9.00 1.87
CA LEU A 19 -4.40 -8.57 2.51
C LEU A 19 -5.59 -8.70 1.56
N ASP A 20 -5.50 -8.16 0.34
CA ASP A 20 -6.60 -8.22 -0.64
C ASP A 20 -6.97 -9.66 -1.01
N ALA A 21 -5.96 -10.54 -1.16
CA ALA A 21 -6.19 -11.96 -1.40
C ALA A 21 -6.94 -12.67 -0.26
N LYS A 22 -6.90 -12.14 0.97
CA LYS A 22 -7.62 -12.66 2.13
C LYS A 22 -9.04 -12.08 2.27
N VAL A 23 -9.27 -10.84 1.81
CA VAL A 23 -10.56 -10.14 1.95
C VAL A 23 -11.65 -10.68 0.99
N SER A 24 -11.29 -11.42 -0.06
CA SER A 24 -12.24 -12.02 -1.01
C SER A 24 -12.18 -13.57 -0.99
N PRO A 25 -13.28 -14.37 -0.91
CA PRO A 25 -14.69 -14.09 -0.62
C PRO A 25 -15.21 -14.88 0.61
N TRP A 26 -15.33 -14.22 1.76
CA TRP A 26 -16.14 -14.71 2.89
C TRP A 26 -17.15 -13.66 3.38
N ASP A 27 -17.81 -12.98 2.46
CA ASP A 27 -19.09 -12.27 2.75
C ASP A 27 -20.33 -13.17 2.59
N ALA A 28 -20.13 -14.48 2.35
CA ALA A 28 -21.20 -15.46 2.35
C ALA A 28 -21.40 -16.05 3.76
N SER A 29 -22.21 -15.34 4.54
CA SER A 29 -23.07 -15.84 5.63
C SER A 29 -23.06 -17.37 5.82
N GLY A 30 -22.47 -17.86 6.92
CA GLY A 30 -22.58 -19.26 7.31
C GLY A 30 -21.68 -19.66 8.48
N ASP A 31 -22.25 -19.69 9.68
CA ASP A 31 -21.65 -20.19 10.92
C ASP A 31 -21.10 -21.62 10.77
N VAL A 32 -19.80 -21.76 10.49
CA VAL A 32 -18.96 -22.90 10.86
C VAL A 32 -17.60 -22.39 11.32
N ARG A 33 -17.37 -22.39 12.64
CA ARG A 33 -16.09 -22.01 13.24
C ARG A 33 -15.13 -23.18 13.14
N ASP A 34 -14.52 -23.36 11.98
CA ASP A 34 -13.36 -24.24 11.83
C ASP A 34 -12.10 -23.57 12.41
N ALA A 35 -11.21 -24.37 13.01
CA ALA A 35 -9.96 -23.87 13.58
C ALA A 35 -9.05 -23.21 12.52
N ASP A 36 -9.20 -23.64 11.26
CA ASP A 36 -8.51 -23.11 10.09
C ASP A 36 -8.94 -21.65 9.82
N THR A 37 -10.25 -21.37 9.78
CA THR A 37 -10.80 -20.03 9.54
C THR A 37 -10.41 -19.03 10.64
N ILE A 38 -10.34 -19.47 11.90
CA ILE A 38 -9.85 -18.62 13.00
C ILE A 38 -8.35 -18.30 12.84
N LEU A 39 -7.55 -19.26 12.36
CA LEU A 39 -6.12 -19.06 12.13
C LEU A 39 -5.88 -18.12 10.95
N GLU A 40 -6.67 -18.24 9.88
CA GLU A 40 -6.63 -17.36 8.70
C GLU A 40 -6.99 -15.92 9.08
N ALA A 41 -8.10 -15.70 9.80
CA ALA A 41 -8.51 -14.38 10.27
C ALA A 41 -7.42 -13.71 11.13
N ARG A 42 -6.85 -14.44 12.10
CA ARG A 42 -5.75 -13.92 12.95
C ARG A 42 -4.48 -13.61 12.16
N SER A 43 -4.21 -14.35 11.09
CA SER A 43 -3.07 -14.10 10.21
C SER A 43 -3.31 -12.87 9.32
N GLY A 44 -4.56 -12.60 8.93
CA GLY A 44 -4.98 -11.34 8.30
C GLY A 44 -4.77 -10.14 9.21
N ASP A 45 -5.29 -10.20 10.43
CA ASP A 45 -5.12 -9.15 11.45
C ASP A 45 -3.64 -8.84 11.72
N ALA A 46 -2.78 -9.88 11.77
CA ALA A 46 -1.35 -9.70 11.96
C ALA A 46 -0.67 -9.03 10.75
N THR A 47 -1.04 -9.40 9.52
CA THR A 47 -0.50 -8.80 8.30
C THR A 47 -0.92 -7.33 8.19
N GLU A 48 -2.17 -7.02 8.54
CA GLU A 48 -2.70 -5.66 8.54
C GLU A 48 -2.00 -4.80 9.59
N ALA A 49 -1.79 -5.33 10.79
CA ALA A 49 -1.07 -4.64 11.84
C ALA A 49 0.40 -4.37 11.45
N GLU A 50 1.09 -5.35 10.86
CA GLU A 50 2.46 -5.19 10.35
C GLU A 50 2.54 -4.11 9.27
N LEU A 51 1.62 -4.10 8.30
CA LEU A 51 1.60 -3.10 7.24
C LEU A 51 1.30 -1.70 7.78
N ARG A 52 0.34 -1.59 8.70
CA ARG A 52 0.02 -0.32 9.37
C ARG A 52 1.21 0.22 10.14
N GLU A 53 1.91 -0.64 10.88
CA GLU A 53 3.11 -0.26 11.64
C GLU A 53 4.25 0.14 10.70
N PHE A 54 4.45 -0.59 9.60
CA PHE A 54 5.46 -0.27 8.60
C PHE A 54 5.23 1.12 8.00
N ILE A 55 4.01 1.41 7.53
CA ILE A 55 3.66 2.72 6.96
C ILE A 55 3.76 3.82 8.04
N GLY A 56 3.32 3.54 9.26
CA GLY A 56 3.40 4.48 10.38
C GLY A 56 4.83 4.81 10.82
N ASN A 57 5.79 3.91 10.58
CA ASN A 57 7.21 4.11 10.87
C ASN A 57 7.97 4.85 9.77
N LEU A 58 7.36 5.07 8.59
CA LEU A 58 7.94 5.93 7.55
C LEU A 58 7.98 7.38 8.02
N ASN A 59 8.96 8.16 7.54
CA ASN A 59 8.96 9.59 7.81
C ASN A 59 7.88 10.33 6.96
N GLU A 60 7.59 11.58 7.28
CA GLU A 60 6.53 12.37 6.60
C GLU A 60 6.77 12.50 5.09
N ASP A 61 8.02 12.66 4.64
CA ASP A 61 8.38 12.75 3.22
C ASP A 61 8.12 11.42 2.49
N GLU A 62 8.42 10.30 3.14
CA GLU A 62 8.21 8.95 2.65
C GLU A 62 6.71 8.61 2.58
N GLN A 63 5.95 8.94 3.62
CA GLN A 63 4.49 8.75 3.66
C GLN A 63 3.81 9.55 2.54
N ALA A 64 4.17 10.83 2.38
CA ALA A 64 3.65 11.66 1.30
C ALA A 64 4.02 11.12 -0.09
N SER A 65 5.25 10.62 -0.24
CA SER A 65 5.66 9.99 -1.51
C SER A 65 4.88 8.71 -1.79
N LEU A 66 4.61 7.88 -0.79
CA LEU A 66 3.82 6.66 -0.95
C LEU A 66 2.39 6.98 -1.41
N VAL A 67 1.76 8.00 -0.81
CA VAL A 67 0.44 8.50 -1.24
C VAL A 67 0.49 9.04 -2.66
N ALA A 68 1.52 9.81 -3.00
CA ALA A 68 1.68 10.33 -4.36
C ALA A 68 1.81 9.22 -5.41
N VAL A 69 2.58 8.15 -5.13
CA VAL A 69 2.68 6.99 -6.04
C VAL A 69 1.31 6.34 -6.22
N MET A 70 0.55 6.13 -5.14
CA MET A 70 -0.81 5.58 -5.21
C MET A 70 -1.72 6.47 -6.07
N TRP A 71 -1.66 7.79 -5.88
CA TRP A 71 -2.44 8.74 -6.66
C TRP A 71 -2.09 8.73 -8.16
N ILE A 72 -0.81 8.55 -8.50
CA ILE A 72 -0.37 8.41 -9.90
C ILE A 72 -0.92 7.13 -10.51
N GLY A 73 -0.85 6.00 -9.81
CA GLY A 73 -1.33 4.72 -10.35
C GLY A 73 -2.85 4.55 -10.37
N ARG A 74 -3.62 5.47 -9.77
CA ARG A 74 -5.07 5.63 -9.99
C ARG A 74 -5.42 6.77 -10.95
N GLU A 75 -4.41 7.33 -11.62
CA GLU A 75 -4.54 8.41 -12.61
C GLU A 75 -5.14 9.72 -12.03
N THR A 76 -4.95 9.99 -10.74
CA THR A 76 -5.31 11.30 -10.15
C THR A 76 -4.29 12.38 -10.48
N PHE A 77 -3.02 11.99 -10.59
CA PHE A 77 -1.92 12.84 -11.04
C PHE A 77 -1.13 12.12 -12.13
N GLY A 78 -0.49 12.88 -13.01
CA GLY A 78 0.49 12.36 -13.96
C GLY A 78 1.83 12.01 -13.30
N ALA A 79 2.62 11.16 -13.95
CA ALA A 79 3.99 10.86 -13.52
C ALA A 79 4.90 12.10 -13.52
N ASP A 80 4.63 13.04 -14.42
CA ASP A 80 5.29 14.34 -14.52
C ASP A 80 4.85 15.32 -13.42
N GLU A 81 3.74 15.05 -12.73
CA GLU A 81 3.19 15.84 -11.63
C GLU A 81 3.58 15.28 -10.24
N LEU A 82 4.55 14.35 -10.18
CA LEU A 82 4.95 13.68 -8.93
C LEU A 82 5.27 14.67 -7.79
N GLU A 83 5.95 15.78 -8.08
CA GLU A 83 6.33 16.75 -7.04
C GLU A 83 5.10 17.49 -6.48
N GLU A 84 4.13 17.80 -7.34
CA GLU A 84 2.85 18.40 -6.93
C GLU A 84 1.99 17.41 -6.13
N ALA A 85 1.97 16.15 -6.55
CA ALA A 85 1.29 15.08 -5.83
C ALA A 85 1.88 14.88 -4.43
N ILE A 86 3.21 14.91 -4.27
CA ILE A 86 3.88 14.83 -2.97
C ILE A 86 3.53 16.03 -2.09
N GLU A 87 3.57 17.25 -2.62
CA GLU A 87 3.22 18.45 -1.87
C GLU A 87 1.76 18.40 -1.40
N THR A 88 0.86 18.03 -2.31
CA THR A 88 -0.57 17.87 -2.01
C THR A 88 -0.79 16.80 -0.94
N ALA A 89 -0.11 15.65 -1.04
CA ALA A 89 -0.20 14.59 -0.05
C ALA A 89 0.24 15.06 1.36
N ARG A 90 1.27 15.91 1.46
CA ARG A 90 1.69 16.51 2.74
C ARG A 90 0.65 17.46 3.29
N LEU A 91 0.07 18.30 2.44
CA LEU A 91 -0.92 19.29 2.85
C LEU A 91 -2.23 18.61 3.30
N GLU A 92 -2.60 17.51 2.66
CA GLU A 92 -3.82 16.75 2.96
C GLU A 92 -3.65 15.67 4.04
N ALA A 93 -2.42 15.44 4.54
CA ALA A 93 -2.09 14.48 5.60
C ALA A 93 -2.66 14.89 6.98
N THR A 94 -3.98 14.87 7.09
CA THR A 94 -4.76 15.24 8.29
C THR A 94 -5.11 14.04 9.16
N SER A 95 -4.94 12.83 8.63
CA SER A 95 -5.16 11.54 9.30
C SER A 95 -3.91 10.66 9.14
N PRO A 96 -3.71 9.62 9.97
CA PRO A 96 -2.61 8.69 9.79
C PRO A 96 -2.60 8.11 8.37
N THR A 97 -1.49 8.29 7.65
CA THR A 97 -1.36 7.82 6.25
C THR A 97 -1.59 6.32 6.10
N ALA A 98 -1.21 5.54 7.13
CA ALA A 98 -1.48 4.11 7.17
C ALA A 98 -2.98 3.78 7.10
N ASP A 99 -3.82 4.50 7.84
CA ASP A 99 -5.26 4.27 7.84
C ASP A 99 -5.91 4.72 6.52
N TYR A 100 -5.39 5.80 5.92
CA TYR A 100 -5.83 6.26 4.61
C TYR A 100 -5.53 5.23 3.52
N LEU A 101 -4.28 4.77 3.44
CA LEU A 101 -3.85 3.82 2.42
C LEU A 101 -4.51 2.45 2.58
N MET A 102 -4.63 1.93 3.81
CA MET A 102 -5.28 0.63 4.01
C MET A 102 -6.80 0.66 3.83
N GLY A 103 -7.42 1.85 3.79
CA GLY A 103 -8.80 2.01 3.36
C GLY A 103 -8.98 2.06 1.84
N GLU A 104 -7.91 2.17 1.07
CA GLU A 104 -7.96 2.24 -0.39
C GLU A 104 -8.09 0.83 -0.97
N PRO A 105 -9.19 0.52 -1.69
CA PRO A 105 -9.31 -0.75 -2.39
C PRO A 105 -8.26 -0.84 -3.51
N LEU A 106 -7.75 -2.04 -3.78
CA LEU A 106 -6.75 -2.25 -4.83
C LEU A 106 -5.48 -1.41 -4.63
N LEU A 107 -5.13 -1.11 -3.36
CA LEU A 107 -3.95 -0.33 -3.00
C LEU A 107 -2.69 -0.87 -3.71
N ALA A 108 -2.54 -2.18 -3.77
CA ALA A 108 -1.40 -2.81 -4.40
C ALA A 108 -1.31 -2.52 -5.90
N ASP A 109 -2.42 -2.63 -6.63
CA ASP A 109 -2.48 -2.34 -8.07
C ASP A 109 -2.18 -0.86 -8.33
N HIS A 110 -2.71 0.04 -7.50
CA HIS A 110 -2.42 1.47 -7.62
C HIS A 110 -0.95 1.79 -7.37
N LEU A 111 -0.33 1.18 -6.36
CA LEU A 111 1.10 1.42 -6.10
C LEU A 111 2.00 0.84 -7.20
N GLU A 112 1.68 -0.34 -7.73
CA GLU A 112 2.40 -0.94 -8.86
C GLU A 112 2.29 -0.09 -10.12
N ASN A 113 1.08 0.31 -10.50
CA ASN A 113 0.85 1.18 -11.66
C ASN A 113 1.57 2.52 -11.49
N GLY A 114 1.60 3.07 -10.26
CA GLY A 114 2.30 4.31 -9.96
C GLY A 114 3.82 4.18 -10.13
N LEU A 115 4.41 3.08 -9.67
CA LEU A 115 5.84 2.81 -9.89
C LEU A 115 6.16 2.61 -11.37
N ASP A 116 5.34 1.86 -12.10
CA ASP A 116 5.53 1.64 -13.54
C ASP A 116 5.43 2.96 -14.33
N ALA A 117 4.47 3.82 -14.00
CA ALA A 117 4.33 5.15 -14.58
C ALA A 117 5.56 6.05 -14.32
N LEU A 118 6.25 5.85 -13.18
CA LEU A 118 7.50 6.52 -12.84
C LEU A 118 8.74 5.86 -13.48
N GLY A 119 8.55 4.79 -14.26
CA GLY A 119 9.62 4.04 -14.92
C GLY A 119 10.38 3.10 -13.99
N ILE A 120 9.77 2.69 -12.88
CA ILE A 120 10.35 1.81 -11.87
C ILE A 120 9.57 0.50 -11.86
N SER A 121 10.21 -0.60 -12.26
CA SER A 121 9.58 -1.91 -12.21
C SER A 121 9.57 -2.47 -10.78
N VAL A 122 8.40 -2.95 -10.32
CA VAL A 122 8.24 -3.56 -8.99
C VAL A 122 9.22 -4.73 -8.81
N GLU A 123 9.37 -5.58 -9.83
CA GLU A 123 10.30 -6.72 -9.79
C GLU A 123 11.76 -6.29 -9.54
N ASP A 124 12.18 -5.12 -10.02
CA ASP A 124 13.53 -4.61 -9.79
C ASP A 124 13.68 -3.99 -8.40
N ALA A 125 12.63 -3.36 -7.89
CA ALA A 125 12.58 -2.90 -6.50
C ALA A 125 12.57 -4.06 -5.50
N GLU A 126 11.91 -5.18 -5.79
CA GLU A 126 11.92 -6.36 -4.92
C GLU A 126 13.29 -7.04 -4.85
N LYS A 127 14.05 -7.07 -5.96
CA LYS A 127 15.40 -7.65 -5.98
C LYS A 127 16.38 -6.95 -5.05
N GLY A 128 16.11 -5.70 -4.66
CA GLY A 128 16.91 -4.95 -3.68
C GLY A 128 16.73 -5.41 -2.23
N ILE A 129 15.73 -6.26 -1.95
CA ILE A 129 15.34 -6.71 -0.60
C ILE A 129 15.98 -8.07 -0.23
N LEU A 130 16.60 -8.78 -1.18
CA LEU A 130 17.13 -10.15 -1.04
C LEU A 130 18.65 -10.23 -0.81
#